data_AF-A0A368G4D0-F1
#
_entry.id   AF-A0A368G4D0-F1
#
_cell.length_a   1.000
_cell.length_b   1.000
_cell.length_c   1.000
_cell.angle_alpha   90.00
_cell.angle_beta   90.00
_cell.angle_gamma   90.00
#
_symmetry.space_group_name_H-M   'P 1'
#
loop_
_entity.id
_entity.type
_entity.pdbx_description
1 polymer ?
#
loop_
_entity_poly.entity_id
_entity_poly.type
_entity_poly.pdbx_seq_one_letter_code
_entity_poly.pdbx_strand_id
1 'polypeptide(L)'
;MLRRRFPPARFPELNLQPVLPPPLPNNLFDALASQPSWLTLPDAIPCEVVCSSVIDPGHFFLQQPTHPSFSSLSHLDMYMIRLYSQGTDIPDLPKPCQITAGLLCAAPVLGAWFRAVTVSYYADTDEVMLRFVDYGGYTRLPRSELRQIRTDLMSLPFQAIECYLAHVQPIDGENMAMG
;
A
#
# COMPACT_ATOMS: atom_id res chain seq x y z
N MET A 1 -3.90 -9.56 54.20
CA MET A 1 -5.24 -8.93 54.12
C MET A 1 -6.26 -9.65 53.22
N LEU A 2 -5.92 -10.66 52.40
CA LEU A 2 -6.92 -11.50 51.68
C LEU A 2 -7.15 -12.89 52.32
N ARG A 3 -6.09 -13.59 52.77
CA ARG A 3 -6.21 -14.91 53.45
C ARG A 3 -6.97 -14.89 54.79
N ARG A 4 -7.09 -13.72 55.41
CA ARG A 4 -7.93 -13.51 56.60
C ARG A 4 -9.43 -13.53 56.26
N ARG A 5 -9.79 -13.13 55.03
CA ARG A 5 -11.17 -13.12 54.52
C ARG A 5 -11.52 -14.42 53.80
N PHE A 6 -10.54 -15.08 53.18
CA PHE A 6 -10.70 -16.37 52.51
C PHE A 6 -9.72 -17.40 53.07
N PRO A 7 -10.09 -18.08 54.19
CA PRO A 7 -9.25 -19.11 54.78
C PRO A 7 -9.26 -20.39 53.92
N PRO A 8 -8.11 -21.09 53.78
CA PRO A 8 -8.01 -22.29 52.94
C PRO A 8 -8.96 -23.42 53.36
N ALA A 9 -9.19 -23.56 54.68
CA ALA A 9 -10.10 -24.57 55.22
C ALA A 9 -11.55 -24.40 54.75
N ARG A 10 -11.95 -23.17 54.39
CA ARG A 10 -13.31 -22.86 53.93
C ARG A 10 -13.39 -22.71 52.40
N PHE A 11 -12.26 -22.42 51.74
CA PHE A 11 -12.16 -22.23 50.30
C PHE A 11 -10.94 -22.97 49.75
N PRO A 12 -10.94 -24.31 49.76
CA PRO A 12 -9.76 -25.10 49.38
C PRO A 12 -9.37 -24.92 47.91
N GLU A 13 -10.35 -24.61 47.04
CA GLU A 13 -10.15 -24.40 45.61
C GLU A 13 -9.68 -22.98 45.25
N LEU A 14 -9.67 -22.05 46.21
CA LEU A 14 -9.31 -20.65 45.94
C LEU A 14 -7.79 -20.47 46.09
N ASN A 15 -7.08 -20.48 44.96
CA ASN A 15 -5.69 -20.03 44.93
C ASN A 15 -5.64 -18.49 44.87
N LEU A 16 -4.65 -17.89 45.53
CA LEU A 16 -4.42 -16.44 45.53
C LEU A 16 -3.19 -16.07 44.68
N GLN A 17 -2.86 -16.90 43.69
CA GLN A 17 -1.79 -16.56 42.75
C GLN A 17 -2.27 -15.40 41.88
N PRO A 18 -1.41 -14.40 41.59
CA PRO A 18 -1.73 -13.38 40.60
C PRO A 18 -2.06 -14.05 39.28
N VAL A 19 -3.27 -13.83 38.77
CA VAL A 19 -3.61 -14.23 37.40
C VAL A 19 -2.86 -13.26 36.49
N LEU A 20 -1.75 -13.72 35.92
CA LEU A 20 -1.12 -12.99 34.84
C LEU A 20 -2.09 -13.03 33.65
N PRO A 21 -2.41 -11.89 33.02
CA PRO A 21 -3.17 -11.91 31.78
C PRO A 21 -2.43 -12.78 30.77
N PRO A 22 -3.16 -13.49 29.89
CA PRO A 22 -2.52 -14.25 28.82
C PRO A 22 -1.58 -13.33 28.04
N PRO A 23 -0.41 -13.82 27.58
CA PRO A 23 0.46 -13.04 26.72
C PRO A 23 -0.38 -12.54 25.53
N LEU A 24 -0.37 -11.22 25.32
CA LEU A 24 -1.06 -10.63 24.20
C LEU A 24 -0.57 -11.32 22.91
N PRO A 25 -1.46 -11.78 22.02
CA PRO A 25 -1.02 -12.38 20.77
C PRO A 25 -0.19 -11.35 20.00
N ASN A 26 0.96 -11.78 19.47
CA ASN A 26 1.85 -10.93 18.64
C ASN A 26 1.09 -10.20 17.51
N ASN A 27 -0.07 -10.75 17.11
CA ASN A 27 -0.95 -10.25 16.06
C ASN A 27 -1.72 -8.96 16.41
N LEU A 28 -1.66 -8.40 17.62
CA LEU A 28 -2.30 -7.10 17.87
C LEU A 28 -1.65 -5.99 17.06
N PHE A 29 -0.33 -6.04 16.84
CA PHE A 29 0.35 -5.06 15.99
C PHE A 29 -0.03 -5.24 14.51
N ASP A 30 -0.12 -6.48 14.03
CA ASP A 30 -0.55 -6.78 12.65
C ASP A 30 -2.04 -6.46 12.41
N ALA A 31 -2.90 -6.67 13.43
CA ALA A 31 -4.32 -6.37 13.36
C ALA A 31 -4.62 -4.86 13.46
N LEU A 32 -3.74 -4.09 14.11
CA LEU A 32 -3.81 -2.62 14.17
C LEU A 32 -3.04 -1.93 13.05
N ALA A 33 -2.15 -2.65 12.37
CA ALA A 33 -1.41 -2.15 11.22
C ALA A 33 -2.39 -1.97 10.05
N SER A 34 -2.51 -0.74 9.58
CA SER A 34 -3.22 -0.42 8.36
C SER A 34 -2.56 -1.17 7.19
N GLN A 35 -3.22 -2.20 6.68
CA GLN A 35 -2.76 -2.90 5.49
C GLN A 35 -3.24 -2.16 4.25
N PRO A 36 -2.37 -1.95 3.24
CA PRO A 36 -2.79 -1.38 1.98
C PRO A 36 -3.80 -2.31 1.28
N SER A 37 -4.80 -1.72 0.63
CA SER A 37 -5.83 -2.45 -0.11
C SER A 37 -6.04 -1.86 -1.51
N TRP A 38 -6.24 -2.72 -2.50
CA TRP A 38 -6.59 -2.32 -3.87
C TRP A 38 -8.10 -2.08 -3.98
N LEU A 39 -8.51 -1.01 -4.68
CA LEU A 39 -9.89 -0.89 -5.14
C LEU A 39 -10.16 -1.85 -6.28
N THR A 40 -11.41 -2.25 -6.41
CA THR A 40 -11.90 -3.10 -7.50
C THR A 40 -13.07 -2.44 -8.18
N LEU A 41 -13.18 -2.62 -9.50
CA LEU A 41 -14.39 -2.24 -10.20
C LEU A 41 -15.54 -3.18 -9.79
N PRO A 42 -16.78 -2.68 -9.74
CA PRO A 42 -17.92 -3.53 -9.44
C PRO A 42 -18.22 -4.45 -10.63
N ASP A 43 -18.49 -5.71 -10.34
CA ASP A 43 -18.76 -6.72 -11.36
C ASP A 43 -20.14 -6.52 -12.00
N ALA A 44 -20.18 -6.65 -13.33
CA ALA A 44 -21.40 -6.69 -14.15
C ALA A 44 -22.35 -5.49 -14.01
N ILE A 45 -21.90 -4.37 -13.42
CA ILE A 45 -22.66 -3.12 -13.36
C ILE A 45 -21.84 -1.96 -13.94
N PRO A 46 -22.47 -1.06 -14.70
CA PRO A 46 -21.82 0.17 -15.12
C PRO A 46 -21.39 1.01 -13.92
N CYS A 47 -20.20 1.57 -13.97
CA CYS A 47 -19.72 2.54 -12.99
C CYS A 47 -19.06 3.72 -13.68
N GLU A 48 -19.13 4.89 -13.03
CA GLU A 48 -18.45 6.09 -13.51
C GLU A 48 -16.96 6.00 -13.14
N VAL A 49 -16.11 6.24 -14.14
CA VAL A 49 -14.66 6.16 -14.01
C VAL A 49 -14.00 7.31 -14.76
N VAL A 50 -12.80 7.66 -14.32
CA VAL A 50 -11.89 8.57 -15.03
C VAL A 50 -10.64 7.80 -15.39
N CYS A 51 -10.21 7.92 -16.65
CA CYS A 51 -8.95 7.39 -17.10
C CYS A 51 -7.81 8.28 -16.59
N SER A 52 -7.04 7.79 -15.61
CA SER A 52 -5.98 8.55 -14.95
C SER A 52 -4.63 8.42 -15.63
N SER A 53 -4.38 7.30 -16.31
CA SER A 53 -3.16 7.03 -17.07
C SER A 53 -3.45 6.06 -18.21
N VAL A 54 -2.79 6.24 -19.35
CA VAL A 54 -2.92 5.37 -20.53
C VAL A 54 -1.52 4.88 -20.89
N ILE A 55 -1.36 3.57 -21.03
CA ILE A 55 -0.14 2.97 -21.58
C ILE A 55 -0.31 2.83 -23.08
N ASP A 56 -1.41 2.22 -23.49
CA ASP A 56 -1.83 2.06 -24.88
C ASP A 56 -3.37 1.92 -24.95
N PRO A 57 -4.00 1.80 -26.14
CA PRO A 57 -5.45 1.73 -26.25
C PRO A 57 -6.11 0.56 -25.50
N GLY A 58 -5.39 -0.53 -25.28
CA GLY A 58 -5.86 -1.73 -24.58
C GLY A 58 -5.41 -1.81 -23.12
N HIS A 59 -4.49 -0.96 -22.65
CA HIS A 59 -3.91 -0.99 -21.31
C HIS A 59 -3.90 0.41 -20.67
N PHE A 60 -4.69 0.59 -19.60
CA PHE A 60 -4.84 1.87 -18.94
C PHE A 60 -5.20 1.72 -17.46
N PHE A 61 -5.28 2.86 -16.78
CA PHE A 61 -5.60 2.94 -15.36
C PHE A 61 -6.82 3.82 -15.13
N LEU A 62 -7.70 3.35 -14.25
CA LEU A 62 -8.95 4.02 -13.92
C LEU A 62 -8.99 4.44 -12.45
N GLN A 63 -9.65 5.55 -12.18
CA GLN A 63 -10.09 5.97 -10.85
C GLN A 63 -11.62 6.00 -10.81
N GLN A 64 -12.21 5.88 -9.62
CA GLN A 64 -13.67 5.92 -9.39
C GLN A 64 -14.08 7.21 -8.67
N PRO A 65 -14.48 8.31 -9.36
CA PRO A 65 -14.82 9.58 -8.73
C PRO A 65 -15.95 9.50 -7.70
N THR A 66 -16.86 8.53 -7.87
CA THR A 66 -18.00 8.31 -6.96
C THR A 66 -17.65 7.41 -5.76
N HIS A 67 -16.44 6.85 -5.69
CA HIS A 67 -16.03 6.02 -4.55
C HIS A 67 -15.76 6.90 -3.32
N PRO A 68 -16.18 6.51 -2.10
CA PRO A 68 -16.02 7.34 -0.90
C PRO A 68 -14.59 7.78 -0.58
N SER A 69 -13.59 7.01 -1.02
CA SER A 69 -12.17 7.35 -0.79
C SER A 69 -11.60 8.39 -1.76
N PHE A 70 -12.24 8.65 -2.90
CA PHE A 70 -11.66 9.45 -3.98
C PHE A 70 -11.29 10.86 -3.52
N SER A 71 -12.16 11.50 -2.74
CA SER A 71 -11.93 12.84 -2.19
C SER A 71 -10.78 12.94 -1.18
N SER A 72 -10.35 11.81 -0.61
CA SER A 72 -9.22 11.74 0.32
C SER A 72 -7.87 11.74 -0.40
N LEU A 73 -7.84 11.50 -1.73
CA LEU A 73 -6.60 11.49 -2.51
C LEU A 73 -5.89 12.85 -2.49
N SER A 74 -6.63 13.95 -2.65
CA SER A 74 -6.04 15.31 -2.62
C SER A 74 -5.38 15.64 -1.27
N HIS A 75 -5.98 15.18 -0.16
CA HIS A 75 -5.39 15.32 1.16
C HIS A 75 -4.12 14.48 1.30
N LEU A 76 -4.11 13.27 0.75
CA LEU A 76 -2.92 12.43 0.70
C LEU A 76 -1.80 13.11 -0.10
N ASP A 77 -2.08 13.68 -1.27
CA ASP A 77 -1.05 14.36 -2.09
C ASP A 77 -0.40 15.52 -1.34
N MET A 78 -1.22 16.38 -0.72
CA MET A 78 -0.70 17.49 0.08
C MET A 78 0.16 16.99 1.25
N TYR A 79 -0.21 15.86 1.85
CA TYR A 79 0.52 15.29 2.97
C TYR A 79 1.84 14.65 2.52
N MET A 80 1.82 13.91 1.41
CA MET A 80 3.01 13.33 0.77
C MET A 80 4.05 14.40 0.44
N ILE A 81 3.62 15.50 -0.20
CA ILE A 81 4.50 16.63 -0.53
C ILE A 81 5.11 17.22 0.74
N ARG A 82 4.29 17.48 1.77
CA ARG A 82 4.78 18.06 3.03
C ARG A 82 5.78 17.15 3.74
N LEU A 83 5.53 15.85 3.75
CA LEU A 83 6.36 14.88 4.46
C LEU A 83 7.69 14.65 3.75
N TYR A 84 7.65 14.33 2.46
CA TYR A 84 8.83 13.85 1.74
C TYR A 84 9.71 14.95 1.15
N SER A 85 9.19 16.18 1.00
CA SER A 85 10.01 17.31 0.52
C SER A 85 10.94 17.91 1.59
N GLN A 86 10.76 17.59 2.88
CA GLN A 86 11.55 18.16 3.97
C GLN A 86 12.92 17.48 4.19
N GLY A 87 13.21 16.39 3.48
CA GLY A 87 14.57 15.97 3.10
C GLY A 87 15.50 15.41 4.19
N THR A 88 15.22 15.58 5.48
CA THR A 88 16.11 15.11 6.55
C THR A 88 15.41 14.03 7.36
N ASP A 89 16.01 12.83 7.43
CA ASP A 89 15.62 11.69 8.26
C ASP A 89 14.60 10.67 7.69
N ILE A 90 14.29 10.72 6.39
CA ILE A 90 13.47 9.67 5.77
C ILE A 90 14.38 8.62 5.11
N PRO A 91 14.34 7.35 5.53
CA PRO A 91 15.18 6.30 4.96
C PRO A 91 14.90 6.06 3.47
N ASP A 92 15.97 5.80 2.74
CA ASP A 92 15.90 5.28 1.38
C ASP A 92 15.25 3.89 1.34
N LEU A 93 14.82 3.49 0.14
CA LEU A 93 14.38 2.13 -0.12
C LEU A 93 15.48 1.11 0.28
N PRO A 94 15.15 0.10 1.11
CA PRO A 94 16.14 -0.81 1.69
C PRO A 94 16.76 -1.74 0.64
N LYS A 95 18.01 -2.16 0.88
CA LYS A 95 18.66 -3.27 0.15
C LYS A 95 18.48 -4.58 0.92
N PRO A 96 18.32 -5.74 0.25
CA PRO A 96 18.32 -5.92 -1.22
C PRO A 96 16.96 -5.58 -1.86
N CYS A 97 16.95 -4.74 -2.90
CA CYS A 97 15.76 -4.48 -3.72
C CYS A 97 15.45 -5.62 -4.72
N GLN A 98 16.37 -6.57 -4.89
CA GLN A 98 16.27 -7.69 -5.85
C GLN A 98 15.15 -8.70 -5.52
N ILE A 99 14.59 -8.68 -4.30
CA ILE A 99 13.77 -9.78 -3.77
C ILE A 99 12.29 -9.42 -3.61
N THR A 100 11.87 -8.18 -3.84
CA THR A 100 10.51 -7.74 -3.45
C THR A 100 9.87 -6.86 -4.51
N ALA A 101 9.32 -7.50 -5.55
CA ALA A 101 8.17 -6.92 -6.25
C ALA A 101 7.03 -6.73 -5.24
N GLY A 102 6.26 -5.65 -5.37
CA GLY A 102 5.14 -5.33 -4.50
C GLY A 102 5.49 -4.54 -3.23
N LEU A 103 6.73 -4.08 -3.04
CA LEU A 103 7.07 -3.22 -1.91
C LEU A 103 6.55 -1.80 -2.14
N LEU A 104 5.79 -1.27 -1.18
CA LEU A 104 5.24 0.07 -1.24
C LEU A 104 6.30 1.10 -0.83
N CYS A 105 6.44 2.16 -1.62
CA CYS A 105 7.39 3.24 -1.41
C CYS A 105 6.79 4.60 -1.76
N ALA A 106 7.48 5.67 -1.36
CA ALA A 106 7.26 7.02 -1.84
C ALA A 106 8.25 7.34 -2.97
N ALA A 107 7.75 7.87 -4.07
CA ALA A 107 8.51 8.16 -5.28
C ALA A 107 8.36 9.64 -5.69
N PRO A 108 9.46 10.35 -5.99
CA PRO A 108 9.40 11.73 -6.45
C PRO A 108 9.12 11.79 -7.96
N VAL A 109 8.22 12.68 -8.39
CA VAL A 109 7.97 12.99 -9.81
C VAL A 109 7.65 14.46 -9.96
N LEU A 110 8.43 15.19 -10.77
CA LEU A 110 8.17 16.58 -11.17
C LEU A 110 7.81 17.54 -10.01
N GLY A 111 8.50 17.41 -8.87
CA GLY A 111 8.28 18.27 -7.69
C GLY A 111 7.13 17.83 -6.77
N ALA A 112 6.52 16.67 -7.02
CA ALA A 112 5.54 16.03 -6.16
C ALA A 112 6.01 14.64 -5.69
N TRP A 113 5.26 14.03 -4.78
CA TRP A 113 5.56 12.72 -4.18
C TRP A 113 4.33 11.81 -4.23
N PHE A 114 4.54 10.57 -4.66
CA PHE A 114 3.46 9.62 -4.95
C PHE A 114 3.71 8.28 -4.25
N ARG A 115 2.61 7.58 -3.91
CA ARG A 115 2.70 6.18 -3.50
C ARG A 115 2.92 5.31 -4.74
N ALA A 116 3.88 4.39 -4.65
CA ALA A 116 4.19 3.47 -5.74
C ALA A 116 4.59 2.10 -5.20
N VAL A 117 4.33 1.06 -5.97
CA VAL A 117 4.84 -0.29 -5.68
C VAL A 117 5.98 -0.64 -6.63
N THR A 118 6.98 -1.34 -6.12
CA THR A 118 8.07 -1.90 -6.93
C THR A 118 7.54 -2.99 -7.85
N VAL A 119 7.99 -2.98 -9.11
CA VAL A 119 7.62 -3.97 -10.14
C VAL A 119 8.82 -4.84 -10.49
N SER A 120 9.95 -4.21 -10.79
CA SER A 120 11.22 -4.89 -11.10
C SER A 120 12.41 -4.05 -10.65
N TYR A 121 13.55 -4.70 -10.44
CA TYR A 121 14.80 -4.03 -10.09
C TYR A 121 15.89 -4.35 -11.11
N TYR A 122 16.59 -3.30 -11.57
CA TYR A 122 17.67 -3.35 -12.54
C TYR A 122 18.99 -3.12 -11.82
N ALA A 123 19.67 -4.23 -11.51
CA ALA A 123 20.87 -4.22 -10.66
C ALA A 123 22.08 -3.55 -11.34
N ASP A 124 22.12 -3.56 -12.66
CA ASP A 124 23.15 -2.93 -13.49
C ASP A 124 23.15 -1.41 -13.38
N THR A 125 22.00 -0.79 -13.16
CA THR A 125 21.85 0.68 -13.05
C THR A 125 21.39 1.17 -11.67
N ASP A 126 21.16 0.27 -10.71
CA ASP A 126 20.52 0.55 -9.40
C ASP A 126 19.17 1.28 -9.55
N GLU A 127 18.37 0.90 -10.55
CA GLU A 127 17.05 1.48 -10.82
C GLU A 127 15.91 0.50 -10.53
N VAL A 128 14.74 1.04 -10.24
CA VAL A 128 13.53 0.28 -9.91
C VAL A 128 12.42 0.70 -10.86
N MET A 129 11.77 -0.27 -11.53
CA MET A 129 10.48 -0.03 -12.17
C MET A 129 9.40 0.06 -11.10
N LEU A 130 8.56 1.06 -11.20
CA LEU A 130 7.50 1.39 -10.27
C LEU A 130 6.16 1.43 -10.98
N ARG A 131 5.10 1.13 -10.24
CA ARG A 131 3.72 1.41 -10.64
C ARG A 131 3.07 2.33 -9.62
N PHE A 132 2.53 3.46 -10.05
CA PHE A 132 1.86 4.39 -9.15
C PHE A 132 0.49 3.86 -8.75
N VAL A 133 0.25 3.71 -7.45
CA VAL A 133 -0.94 3.01 -6.95
C VAL A 133 -2.18 3.89 -6.92
N ASP A 134 -2.00 5.22 -6.97
CA ASP A 134 -3.11 6.17 -6.90
C ASP A 134 -3.47 6.79 -8.25
N TYR A 135 -2.50 6.89 -9.16
CA TYR A 135 -2.68 7.54 -10.47
C TYR A 135 -2.46 6.60 -11.66
N GLY A 136 -1.88 5.42 -11.40
CA GLY A 136 -1.52 4.47 -12.44
C GLY A 136 -0.28 4.88 -13.22
N GLY A 137 0.04 4.08 -14.22
CA GLY A 137 1.24 4.27 -15.02
C GLY A 137 2.49 3.71 -14.35
N TYR A 138 3.55 3.62 -15.16
CA TYR A 138 4.83 3.05 -14.79
C TYR A 138 5.95 4.07 -14.95
N THR A 139 6.96 3.98 -14.09
CA THR A 139 8.19 4.76 -14.28
C THR A 139 9.39 3.99 -13.76
N ARG A 140 10.57 4.30 -14.31
CA ARG A 140 11.85 3.79 -13.83
C ARG A 140 12.60 4.93 -13.15
N LEU A 141 12.98 4.74 -11.89
CA LEU A 141 13.71 5.73 -11.11
C LEU A 141 14.93 5.10 -10.44
N PRO A 142 15.99 5.90 -10.17
CA PRO A 142 17.09 5.46 -9.32
C PRO A 142 16.57 5.07 -7.93
N ARG A 143 17.00 3.92 -7.41
CA ARG A 143 16.60 3.44 -6.07
C ARG A 143 16.91 4.48 -4.98
N SER A 144 17.99 5.25 -5.14
CA SER A 144 18.40 6.32 -4.23
C SER A 144 17.43 7.50 -4.17
N GLU A 145 16.51 7.64 -5.12
CA GLU A 145 15.45 8.66 -5.09
C GLU A 145 14.20 8.19 -4.36
N LEU A 146 14.08 6.88 -4.14
CA LEU A 146 12.91 6.28 -3.49
C LEU A 146 13.06 6.30 -1.97
N ARG A 147 11.93 6.49 -1.30
CA ARG A 147 11.87 6.56 0.15
C ARG A 147 10.93 5.50 0.71
N GLN A 148 11.23 5.02 1.91
CA GLN A 148 10.30 4.15 2.63
C GLN A 148 8.99 4.90 2.89
N ILE A 149 7.87 4.21 2.69
CA ILE A 149 6.57 4.80 2.96
C ILE A 149 6.25 4.71 4.45
N ARG A 150 5.70 5.79 5.03
CA ARG A 150 5.22 5.78 6.41
C ARG A 150 3.89 5.03 6.49
N THR A 151 3.70 4.26 7.56
CA THR A 151 2.58 3.31 7.69
C THR A 151 1.20 3.96 7.74
N ASP A 152 1.08 5.19 8.24
CA ASP A 152 -0.19 5.94 8.25
C ASP A 152 -0.70 6.29 6.84
N LEU A 153 0.20 6.36 5.86
CA LEU A 153 -0.13 6.60 4.45
C LEU A 153 -0.64 5.34 3.74
N MET A 154 -0.71 4.20 4.43
CA MET A 154 -1.23 2.93 3.88
C MET A 154 -2.75 2.77 4.05
N SER A 155 -3.41 3.66 4.79
CA SER A 155 -4.83 3.56 5.15
C SER A 155 -5.81 3.91 4.05
N LEU A 156 -5.42 4.81 3.14
CA LEU A 156 -6.21 5.08 1.96
C LEU A 156 -6.06 3.90 0.99
N PRO A 157 -7.15 3.26 0.52
CA PRO A 157 -7.07 2.28 -0.55
C PRO A 157 -6.32 2.85 -1.77
N PHE A 158 -5.69 2.00 -2.57
CA PHE A 158 -5.03 2.43 -3.79
C PHE A 158 -6.07 2.88 -4.82
N GLN A 159 -5.95 4.12 -5.29
CA GLN A 159 -7.02 4.76 -6.06
C GLN A 159 -7.01 4.39 -7.55
N ALA A 160 -5.90 3.89 -8.10
CA ALA A 160 -5.80 3.51 -9.50
C ALA A 160 -5.97 2.00 -9.70
N ILE A 161 -6.87 1.64 -10.61
CA ILE A 161 -7.18 0.27 -11.00
C ILE A 161 -6.62 0.05 -12.40
N GLU A 162 -5.68 -0.89 -12.51
CA GLU A 162 -5.11 -1.31 -13.79
C GLU A 162 -6.13 -2.15 -14.57
N CYS A 163 -6.38 -1.77 -15.81
CA CYS A 163 -7.45 -2.33 -16.63
C CYS A 163 -6.94 -2.63 -18.04
N TYR A 164 -7.56 -3.65 -18.63
CA TYR A 164 -7.34 -4.02 -20.01
C TYR A 164 -8.66 -4.07 -20.77
N LEU A 165 -8.69 -3.60 -22.02
CA LEU A 165 -9.87 -3.77 -22.86
C LEU A 165 -10.05 -5.24 -23.22
N ALA A 166 -11.23 -5.77 -22.90
CA ALA A 166 -11.61 -7.10 -23.34
C ALA A 166 -11.89 -7.10 -24.85
N HIS A 167 -11.56 -8.22 -25.51
CA HIS A 167 -11.92 -8.51 -26.91
C HIS A 167 -11.35 -7.53 -27.95
N VAL A 168 -10.23 -6.87 -27.66
CA VAL A 168 -9.47 -6.07 -28.64
C VAL A 168 -8.07 -6.63 -28.82
N GLN A 169 -7.48 -6.41 -30.00
CA GLN A 169 -6.09 -6.71 -30.31
C GLN A 169 -5.50 -5.63 -31.24
N PRO A 170 -4.19 -5.33 -31.17
CA PRO A 170 -3.52 -4.48 -32.15
C PRO A 170 -3.69 -5.01 -33.57
N ILE A 171 -3.81 -4.10 -34.54
CA ILE A 171 -3.91 -4.45 -35.97
C ILE A 171 -2.64 -5.16 -36.45
N ASP A 172 -1.49 -4.76 -35.93
CA ASP A 172 -0.17 -5.23 -36.41
C ASP A 172 0.31 -6.51 -35.72
N GLY A 173 -0.51 -7.12 -34.84
CA GLY A 173 -0.21 -8.42 -34.24
C GLY A 173 0.97 -8.46 -33.27
N GLU A 174 1.52 -7.31 -32.87
CA GLU A 174 2.44 -7.24 -31.75
C GLU A 174 1.69 -7.65 -30.48
N ASN A 175 2.03 -8.83 -29.95
CA ASN A 175 1.48 -9.35 -28.72
C ASN A 175 1.64 -8.30 -27.61
N MET A 176 0.53 -7.72 -27.17
CA MET A 176 0.45 -7.12 -25.84
C MET A 176 0.87 -8.22 -24.87
N ALA A 177 2.05 -8.07 -24.24
CA ALA A 177 2.61 -9.10 -23.39
C ALA A 177 1.63 -9.40 -22.26
N MET A 178 0.99 -10.57 -22.38
CA MET A 178 0.20 -11.36 -21.44
C MET A 178 0.14 -10.82 -19.99
N GLY A 179 -1.08 -10.42 -19.60
CA GLY A 179 -1.81 -10.77 -18.36
C GLY A 179 -1.07 -10.81 -17.03
#